data_AF-A0A7S3S7V4-F1
#
_entry.id   AF-A0A7S3S7V4-F1
#
_cell.length_a   1.000
_cell.length_b   1.000
_cell.length_c   1.000
_cell.angle_alpha   90.00
_cell.angle_beta   90.00
_cell.angle_gamma   90.00
#
_symmetry.space_group_name_H-M   'P 1'
#
loop_
_entity.id
_entity.type
_entity.pdbx_description
1 polymer ?
#
loop_
_entity_poly.entity_id
_entity_poly.type
_entity_poly.pdbx_seq_one_letter_code
_entity_poly.pdbx_strand_id
1 'polypeptide(L)'
;EFDELWTNIDASKVADAAAGWTAAAARAVKDLAKADGKSLCHDSLRKRPTLPEALLALRALLSSSQRGAGVEEAAPALGGEAATAAARTTGYEPSPLSVQVRGMRTGGDAQ
;
A
#
# COMPACT_ATOMS: atom_id res chain seq x y z
N GLU A 1 10.44 17.54 19.98
CA GLU A 1 9.30 16.80 20.55
C GLU A 1 8.15 16.92 19.57
N PHE A 2 7.51 15.82 19.17
CA PHE A 2 6.32 15.92 18.33
C PHE A 2 5.19 16.45 19.19
N ASP A 3 4.73 17.66 18.86
CA ASP A 3 3.85 18.54 19.64
C ASP A 3 2.78 17.76 20.41
N GLU A 4 2.70 17.94 21.74
CA GLU A 4 1.69 17.30 22.61
C GLU A 4 0.26 17.61 22.12
N LEU A 5 0.11 18.71 21.39
CA LEU A 5 -1.12 19.09 20.72
C LEU A 5 -1.57 18.06 19.67
N TRP A 6 -0.66 17.34 19.02
CA TRP A 6 -1.02 16.35 18.00
C TRP A 6 -1.87 15.22 18.56
N THR A 7 -1.50 14.67 19.72
CA THR A 7 -2.25 13.57 20.35
C THR A 7 -3.63 14.01 20.83
N ASN A 8 -3.79 15.30 21.15
CA ASN A 8 -5.04 15.88 21.65
C ASN A 8 -6.04 16.26 20.54
N ILE A 9 -5.60 16.41 19.29
CA ILE A 9 -6.51 16.70 18.18
C ILE A 9 -7.31 15.44 17.84
N ASP A 10 -8.63 15.46 18.01
CA ASP A 10 -9.49 14.35 17.59
C ASP A 10 -9.40 14.09 16.07
N ALA A 11 -9.34 12.83 15.65
CA ALA A 11 -9.24 12.46 14.24
C ALA A 11 -10.40 13.00 13.39
N SER A 12 -11.59 13.15 13.98
CA SER A 12 -12.78 13.69 13.32
C SER A 12 -12.64 15.17 12.98
N LYS A 13 -11.77 15.92 13.69
CA LYS A 13 -11.45 17.32 13.36
C LYS A 13 -10.48 17.46 12.20
N VAL A 14 -9.77 16.38 11.87
CA VAL A 14 -8.85 16.30 10.72
C VAL A 14 -9.55 15.71 9.51
N ALA A 15 -10.62 14.94 9.72
CA ALA A 15 -11.39 14.33 8.67
C ALA A 15 -12.07 15.38 7.76
N ASP A 16 -11.92 15.18 6.46
CA ASP A 16 -12.60 15.93 5.41
C ASP A 16 -13.00 14.94 4.31
N ALA A 17 -14.28 14.56 4.30
CA ALA A 17 -14.81 13.60 3.34
C ALA A 17 -14.73 14.13 1.89
N ALA A 18 -14.84 15.44 1.67
CA ALA A 18 -14.73 16.02 0.33
C ALA A 18 -13.31 15.90 -0.24
N ALA A 19 -12.31 15.84 0.63
CA ALA A 19 -10.92 15.60 0.29
C ALA A 19 -10.50 14.12 0.40
N GLY A 20 -11.44 13.19 0.64
CA GLY A 20 -11.15 11.76 0.81
C GLY A 20 -10.51 11.40 2.17
N TRP A 21 -10.43 12.34 3.10
CA TRP A 21 -9.98 12.12 4.48
C TRP A 21 -11.15 11.62 5.34
N THR A 22 -11.47 10.33 5.23
CA THR A 22 -12.43 9.72 6.16
C THR A 22 -11.88 9.76 7.60
N ALA A 23 -12.75 9.69 8.61
CA ALA A 23 -12.32 9.62 10.00
C ALA A 23 -11.39 8.42 10.27
N ALA A 24 -11.62 7.30 9.56
CA ALA A 24 -10.75 6.12 9.61
C ALA A 24 -9.36 6.41 9.02
N ALA A 25 -9.29 7.07 7.85
CA ALA A 25 -8.02 7.47 7.24
C ALA A 25 -7.26 8.46 8.13
N ALA A 26 -7.95 9.47 8.67
CA ALA A 26 -7.37 10.44 9.59
C ALA A 26 -6.80 9.76 10.85
N ARG A 27 -7.55 8.81 11.44
CA ARG A 27 -7.07 8.03 12.59
C ARG A 27 -5.85 7.20 12.24
N ALA A 28 -5.87 6.48 11.12
CA ALA A 28 -4.77 5.62 10.73
C ALA A 28 -3.48 6.41 10.42
N VAL A 29 -3.60 7.61 9.85
CA VAL A 29 -2.46 8.53 9.68
C VAL A 29 -1.95 9.06 11.01
N LYS A 30 -2.84 9.36 11.97
CA LYS A 30 -2.43 9.76 13.33
C LYS A 30 -1.64 8.65 14.02
N ASP A 31 -2.12 7.42 13.95
CA ASP A 31 -1.45 6.25 14.54
C ASP A 31 -0.08 6.01 13.88
N LEU A 32 0.00 6.15 12.56
CA LEU A 32 1.28 6.05 11.83
C LEU A 32 2.29 7.13 12.27
N ALA A 33 1.82 8.36 12.47
CA ALA A 33 2.65 9.46 12.93
C ALA A 33 3.16 9.22 14.37
N LYS A 34 2.25 8.87 15.29
CA LYS A 34 2.57 8.69 16.70
C LYS A 34 1.73 7.56 17.31
N ALA A 35 2.40 6.47 17.67
CA ALA A 35 1.84 5.31 18.37
C ALA A 35 2.80 4.86 19.47
N ASP A 36 2.30 4.11 20.46
CA ASP A 36 3.11 3.60 21.59
C ASP A 36 4.26 2.67 21.14
N GLY A 37 4.07 2.03 19.99
CA GLY A 37 5.03 1.13 19.34
C GLY A 37 6.01 1.82 18.39
N LYS A 38 6.14 1.29 17.17
CA LYS A 38 6.91 1.93 16.10
C LYS A 38 6.07 3.04 15.46
N SER A 39 6.62 4.24 15.31
CA SER A 39 5.93 5.35 14.64
C SER A 39 6.92 6.30 13.98
N LEU A 40 6.45 7.08 13.00
CA LEU A 40 7.31 7.99 12.23
C LEU A 40 7.98 9.06 13.10
N CYS A 41 7.22 9.59 14.06
CA CYS A 41 7.64 10.70 14.91
C CYS A 41 8.02 10.26 16.33
N HIS A 42 8.38 8.98 16.53
CA HIS A 42 8.79 8.48 17.85
C HIS A 42 10.10 9.16 18.33
N ASP A 43 10.21 9.49 19.62
CA ASP A 43 11.40 10.17 20.16
C ASP A 43 12.65 9.28 20.11
N SER A 44 12.50 8.00 20.48
CA SER A 44 13.54 6.98 20.27
C SER A 44 13.76 6.62 18.80
N LEU A 45 14.99 6.79 18.30
CA LEU A 45 15.40 6.41 16.95
C LEU A 45 15.19 4.92 16.65
N ARG A 46 15.33 4.04 17.65
CA ARG A 46 15.16 2.58 17.48
C ARG A 46 13.72 2.17 17.18
N LYS A 47 12.76 3.02 17.54
CA LYS A 47 11.33 2.83 17.30
C LYS A 47 10.84 3.57 16.04
N ARG A 48 11.70 4.35 15.38
CA ARG A 48 11.36 4.92 14.08
C ARG A 48 11.46 3.82 13.01
N PRO A 49 10.42 3.63 12.18
CA PRO A 49 10.52 2.71 11.07
C PRO A 49 11.53 3.22 10.05
N THR A 50 12.14 2.30 9.31
CA THR A 50 12.96 2.64 8.14
C THR A 50 12.10 3.22 7.02
N LEU A 51 12.71 3.94 6.07
CA LEU A 51 11.99 4.50 4.93
C LEU A 51 11.17 3.44 4.13
N PRO A 52 11.72 2.23 3.84
CA PRO A 52 10.93 1.18 3.19
C PRO A 52 9.73 0.70 4.03
N GLU A 53 9.89 0.54 5.34
CA GLU A 53 8.80 0.16 6.25
C GLU A 53 7.71 1.24 6.27
N ALA A 54 8.08 2.52 6.30
CA ALA A 54 7.14 3.65 6.25
C ALA A 54 6.35 3.68 4.93
N LEU A 55 7.03 3.46 3.79
CA LEU A 55 6.37 3.39 2.48
C LEU A 55 5.41 2.20 2.38
N LEU A 56 5.76 1.05 2.96
CA LEU A 56 4.86 -0.11 3.03
C LEU A 56 3.61 0.21 3.85
N ALA A 57 3.76 0.86 5.01
CA ALA A 57 2.63 1.26 5.83
C ALA A 57 1.69 2.24 5.09
N LEU A 58 2.25 3.25 4.42
CA LEU A 58 1.46 4.20 3.62
C LEU A 58 0.72 3.52 2.46
N ARG A 59 1.35 2.57 1.76
CA ARG A 59 0.69 1.78 0.71
C ARG A 59 -0.44 0.93 1.26
N ALA A 60 -0.23 0.27 2.40
CA ALA A 60 -1.26 -0.53 3.05
C ALA A 60 -2.48 0.34 3.44
N LEU A 61 -2.24 1.56 3.94
CA LEU A 61 -3.31 2.53 4.22
C LEU A 61 -4.11 2.88 2.96
N LEU A 62 -3.43 3.21 1.86
CA LEU A 62 -4.08 3.51 0.58
C LEU A 62 -4.89 2.32 0.05
N SER A 63 -4.37 1.09 0.16
CA SER A 63 -5.13 -0.11 -0.25
C SER A 63 -6.34 -0.36 0.65
N SER A 64 -6.23 -0.11 1.95
CA SER A 64 -7.35 -0.26 2.90
C SER A 64 -8.46 0.76 2.67
N SER A 65 -8.11 2.01 2.34
CA SER A 65 -9.09 3.06 2.04
C SER A 65 -9.83 2.81 0.73
N GLN A 66 -9.18 2.20 -0.26
CA GLN A 66 -9.81 1.80 -1.53
C GLN A 66 -10.77 0.62 -1.36
N ARG A 67 -10.44 -0.34 -0.48
CA ARG A 67 -11.30 -1.50 -0.22
C ARG A 67 -12.61 -1.11 0.50
N GLY A 68 -12.58 -0.07 1.33
CA GLY A 68 -13.76 0.45 2.03
C GLY A 68 -14.81 1.13 1.13
N ALA A 69 -14.51 1.39 -0.14
CA ALA A 69 -15.43 2.09 -1.06
C ALA A 69 -16.41 1.16 -1.81
N GLY A 70 -16.39 -0.16 -1.59
CA GLY A 70 -17.29 -1.05 -2.33
C GLY A 70 -17.12 -2.55 -2.10
N VAL A 71 -16.87 -3.00 -0.87
CA VAL A 71 -16.94 -4.43 -0.55
C VAL A 71 -17.71 -4.60 0.76
N GLU A 72 -19.00 -4.90 0.61
CA GLU A 72 -19.74 -5.65 1.62
C GLU A 72 -18.93 -6.93 1.89
N GLU A 73 -18.36 -7.01 3.09
CA GLU A 73 -17.54 -8.12 3.54
C GLU A 73 -18.44 -9.34 3.76
N ALA A 74 -18.67 -10.11 2.71
CA ALA A 74 -19.21 -11.45 2.82
C ALA A 74 -18.18 -12.32 3.58
N ALA A 75 -18.60 -12.77 4.76
CA ALA A 75 -17.81 -13.60 5.67
C ALA A 75 -17.20 -14.83 4.96
N PRO A 76 -15.96 -15.24 5.28
CA PRO A 76 -15.39 -16.46 4.73
C PRO A 76 -16.02 -17.66 5.43
N ALA A 77 -16.81 -18.43 4.68
CA ALA A 77 -17.18 -19.78 5.07
C ALA A 77 -15.92 -20.67 5.01
N LEU A 78 -15.53 -21.19 6.17
CA LEU A 78 -14.53 -22.24 6.35
C LEU A 78 -15.01 -23.56 5.75
N GLY A 79 -14.17 -24.19 4.91
CA GLY A 79 -14.28 -25.59 4.45
C GLY A 79 -14.21 -25.70 2.92
N GLY A 80 -13.34 -26.48 2.28
CA GLY A 80 -12.33 -27.43 2.72
C GLY A 80 -11.55 -27.96 1.51
N GLU A 81 -10.41 -28.57 1.83
CA GLU A 81 -9.64 -29.58 1.06
C GLU A 81 -8.92 -29.25 -0.27
N ALA A 82 -7.60 -29.20 -0.12
CA ALA A 82 -6.48 -29.63 -0.95
C ALA A 82 -6.61 -29.99 -2.45
N ALA A 83 -5.62 -29.43 -3.16
CA ALA A 83 -4.81 -30.01 -4.24
C ALA A 83 -5.36 -30.02 -5.68
N THR A 84 -4.80 -29.13 -6.50
CA THR A 84 -3.95 -29.56 -7.61
C THR A 84 -3.08 -28.40 -8.11
N ALA A 85 -1.78 -28.67 -8.17
CA ALA A 85 -0.79 -27.79 -8.79
C ALA A 85 -0.95 -27.85 -10.31
N ALA A 86 -0.99 -26.68 -10.97
CA ALA A 86 -0.60 -26.54 -12.36
C ALA A 86 -0.14 -25.11 -12.63
N ALA A 87 1.16 -25.00 -12.91
CA ALA A 87 1.81 -23.81 -13.42
C ALA A 87 1.06 -23.21 -14.62
N ARG A 88 0.98 -21.88 -14.69
CA ARG A 88 0.99 -21.14 -15.96
C ARG A 88 1.46 -19.71 -15.74
N THR A 89 2.64 -19.49 -16.30
CA THR A 89 3.38 -18.25 -16.54
C THR A 89 2.48 -17.05 -16.83
N THR A 90 2.83 -15.92 -16.21
CA THR A 90 2.34 -14.58 -16.50
C THR A 90 2.50 -14.28 -18.00
N GLY A 91 1.40 -14.33 -18.75
CA GLY A 91 1.38 -13.96 -20.16
C GLY A 91 1.52 -12.45 -20.30
N TYR A 92 2.75 -11.96 -20.41
CA TYR A 92 2.99 -10.66 -21.03
C TYR A 92 2.87 -10.86 -22.54
N GLU A 93 1.79 -10.37 -23.13
CA GLU A 93 1.65 -10.29 -24.58
C GLU A 93 2.44 -9.06 -25.06
N PRO A 94 3.54 -9.25 -25.80
CA PRO A 94 4.37 -8.12 -26.22
C PRO A 94 3.65 -7.33 -27.32
N SER A 95 3.46 -6.03 -27.05
CA SER A 95 2.94 -5.06 -28.02
C SER A 95 3.70 -5.14 -29.37
N PRO A 96 3.02 -4.94 -30.52
CA PRO A 96 3.67 -4.95 -31.84
C PRO A 96 4.92 -4.04 -31.95
N LEU A 97 4.93 -2.93 -31.21
CA LEU A 97 6.08 -2.02 -31.14
C LEU A 97 7.29 -2.63 -30.42
N SER A 98 7.08 -3.44 -29.37
CA SER A 98 8.19 -4.07 -28.65
C SER A 98 8.84 -5.19 -29.47
N VAL A 99 8.10 -5.81 -30.39
CA VAL A 99 8.65 -6.74 -31.40
C VAL A 99 9.50 -5.98 -32.43
N GLN A 100 9.03 -4.84 -32.94
CA GLN A 100 9.77 -4.02 -33.92
C GLN A 100 11.09 -3.48 -33.36
N VAL A 101 11.08 -2.91 -32.15
CA VAL A 101 12.29 -2.38 -31.51
C VAL A 101 13.30 -3.49 -31.22
N ARG A 102 12.84 -4.68 -30.82
CA ARG A 102 13.72 -5.84 -30.63
C ARG A 102 14.36 -6.26 -31.96
N GLY A 103 13.58 -6.32 -33.05
CA GLY A 103 14.09 -6.63 -34.39
C GLY A 103 15.19 -5.68 -34.86
N MET A 104 15.03 -4.37 -34.63
CA MET A 104 16.03 -3.35 -34.99
C MET A 104 17.35 -3.49 -34.24
N ARG A 105 17.35 -4.02 -33.00
CA ARG A 105 18.57 -4.20 -32.20
C ARG A 105 19.39 -5.43 -32.59
N THR A 106 18.80 -6.39 -33.30
CA THR A 106 19.45 -7.65 -33.71
C THR A 106 20.01 -7.64 -35.14
N GLY A 107 19.79 -6.57 -35.91
CA GLY A 107 20.22 -6.46 -37.32
C GLY A 107 21.60 -5.83 -37.52
N GLY A 108 22.46 -5.79 -36.50
CA GLY A 108 23.74 -5.10 -36.54
C GLY A 108 24.90 -5.92 -36.01
N ASP A 109 24.99 -7.20 -36.40
CA ASP A 109 26.22 -7.98 -36.26
C ASP A 109 26.30 -8.99 -37.42
N ALA A 110 26.75 -8.48 -38.57
CA ALA A 110 27.24 -9.28 -39.67
C ALA A 110 28.34 -8.49 -40.38
N GLN A 111 29.58 -8.88 -40.03
CA GLN A 111 30.86 -8.67 -40.71
C GLN A 111 31.70 -7.45 -40.29
#